data_AF-A0A8K0Y5L0-F1
#
_entry.id   AF-A0A8K0Y5L0-F1
#
_cell.length_a   1.000
_cell.length_b   1.000
_cell.length_c   1.000
_cell.angle_alpha   90.00
_cell.angle_beta   90.00
_cell.angle_gamma   90.00
#
_symmetry.space_group_name_H-M   'P 1'
#
loop_
_entity.id
_entity.type
_entity.pdbx_description
1 polymer ?
#
loop_
_entity_poly.entity_id
_entity_poly.type
_entity_poly.pdbx_seq_one_letter_code
_entity_poly.pdbx_strand_id
1 'polypeptide(L)' 'MKAKFKTTCSECNAEISAGNEIAKTPSGKWVHKHCAPESEELP' A
#
# COMPACT_ATOMS: atom_id res chain seq x y z
N MET A 1 -2.10 6.97 -1.69
CA MET A 1 -3.11 6.91 -2.78
C MET A 1 -4.27 6.03 -2.30
N LYS A 2 -5.49 6.13 -2.86
CA LYS A 2 -6.58 5.21 -2.49
C LYS A 2 -6.66 4.03 -3.46
N ALA A 3 -6.85 2.82 -2.94
CA ALA A 3 -7.07 1.63 -3.72
C ALA A 3 -8.36 1.78 -4.52
N LYS A 4 -8.33 1.43 -5.80
CA LYS A 4 -9.53 1.28 -6.66
C LYS A 4 -9.84 -0.19 -6.96
N PHE A 5 -9.06 -1.09 -6.39
CA PHE A 5 -9.09 -2.52 -6.63
C PHE A 5 -9.02 -3.27 -5.29
N LYS A 6 -9.52 -4.51 -5.30
CA LYS A 6 -9.33 -5.43 -4.18
C LYS A 6 -8.01 -6.18 -4.40
N THR A 7 -7.06 -6.06 -3.46
CA THR A 7 -5.80 -6.80 -3.48
C THR A 7 -5.44 -7.21 -2.06
N THR A 8 -4.33 -7.93 -1.86
CA THR A 8 -3.87 -8.33 -0.52
C THR A 8 -2.56 -7.61 -0.21
N CYS A 9 -2.50 -6.96 0.95
CA CYS A 9 -1.29 -6.29 1.41
C CYS A 9 -0.22 -7.34 1.72
N SER A 10 0.93 -7.29 1.03
CA SER A 10 2.02 -8.26 1.25
C SER A 10 2.71 -8.14 2.62
N GLU A 11 2.61 -6.99 3.29
CA GLU A 11 3.27 -6.75 4.58
C GLU A 11 2.45 -7.31 5.77
N CYS A 12 1.20 -6.89 5.90
CA CYS A 12 0.32 -7.35 6.98
C CYS A 12 -0.62 -8.50 6.59
N ASN A 13 -0.55 -8.98 5.34
CA ASN A 13 -1.43 -10.02 4.80
C ASN A 13 -2.94 -9.69 4.89
N ALA A 14 -3.30 -8.43 5.13
CA ALA A 14 -4.68 -7.97 5.20
C ALA A 14 -5.23 -7.62 3.81
N GLU A 15 -6.55 -7.72 3.63
CA GLU A 15 -7.19 -7.30 2.40
C GLU A 15 -7.11 -5.78 2.24
N ILE A 16 -6.71 -5.35 1.06
CA ILE A 16 -6.84 -4.00 0.56
C ILE A 16 -8.13 -3.97 -0.23
N SER A 17 -9.13 -3.27 0.27
CA SER A 17 -10.37 -3.02 -0.47
C SER A 17 -10.36 -1.65 -1.15
N ALA A 18 -11.18 -1.48 -2.18
CA ALA A 18 -11.32 -0.20 -2.86
C ALA A 18 -11.79 0.89 -1.86
N GLY A 19 -11.03 1.97 -1.77
CA GLY A 19 -11.21 3.03 -0.76
C GLY A 19 -10.12 3.05 0.32
N ASN A 20 -9.44 1.92 0.57
CA ASN A 20 -8.35 1.86 1.54
C ASN A 20 -7.13 2.63 1.06
N GLU A 21 -6.42 3.25 2.00
CA GLU A 21 -5.17 3.91 1.70
C GLU A 21 -4.07 2.89 1.42
N ILE A 22 -3.51 2.99 0.22
CA ILE A 22 -2.42 2.15 -0.24
C ILE A 22 -1.24 2.97 -0.72
N ALA A 23 -0.10 2.31 -0.72
CA ALA A 23 1.13 2.77 -1.28
C ALA A 23 1.79 1.64 -2.08
N LYS A 24 2.61 2.04 -3.04
CA LYS A 24 3.30 1.13 -3.95
C LYS A 24 4.71 0.94 -3.42
N THR A 25 5.09 -0.30 -3.15
CA THR A 25 6.45 -0.64 -2.70
C THR A 25 7.45 -0.50 -3.85
N PRO A 26 8.76 -0.38 -3.56
CA PRO A 26 9.81 -0.40 -4.58
C PRO A 26 9.81 -1.69 -5.42
N SER A 27 9.29 -2.79 -4.89
CA SER A 27 9.08 -4.05 -5.63
C SER A 27 7.84 -4.03 -6.54
N GLY A 28 7.13 -2.91 -6.65
CA GLY A 28 5.94 -2.75 -7.48
C GLY A 28 4.66 -3.36 -6.90
N LYS A 29 4.68 -3.82 -5.64
CA LYS A 29 3.51 -4.40 -4.97
C LYS A 29 2.70 -3.32 -4.25
N TRP A 30 1.40 -3.53 -4.14
CA TRP A 30 0.51 -2.65 -3.40
C TRP A 30 0.37 -3.12 -1.96
N VAL A 31 0.59 -2.21 -1.02
CA VAL A 31 0.47 -2.44 0.41
C VAL A 31 -0.31 -1.29 1.03
N HIS A 32 -0.82 -1.44 2.26
CA HIS A 32 -1.46 -0.32 2.95
C HIS A 32 -0.49 0.86 3.06
N LYS A 33 -1.02 2.09 3.10
CA LYS A 33 -0.16 3.28 3.26
C LYS A 33 0.69 3.22 4.53
N HIS A 34 0.15 2.66 5.62
CA HIS A 34 0.86 2.40 6.87
C HIS A 34 1.85 1.24 6.80
N CYS A 35 1.68 0.34 5.82
CA CYS A 35 2.56 -0.80 5.61
C CYS A 35 3.62 -0.53 4.55
N ALA A 36 3.43 0.46 3.68
CA ALA A 36 4.52 0.88 2.84
C ALA A 36 5.59 1.48 3.75
N PRO A 37 6.85 1.02 3.62
CA PRO A 37 7.95 1.79 4.15
C PRO A 37 7.80 3.17 3.51
N GLU A 38 7.63 4.16 4.39
CA GLU A 38 7.48 5.57 4.03
C GLU A 38 8.41 5.83 2.85
N SER A 39 7.84 6.20 1.70
CA SER A 39 8.66 6.89 0.72
C SER A 39 8.98 8.19 1.43
N GLU A 40 10.07 8.17 2.20
CA GLU A 40 10.71 9.34 2.75
C GLU A 40 10.87 10.28 1.56
N GLU A 41 9.95 11.23 1.49
CA GLU A 41 10.11 12.42 0.67
C GLU A 41 11.30 13.09 1.33
N LEU A 42 12.50 12.76 0.84
CA LEU A 42 13.75 13.33 1.29
C LEU A 42 13.61 14.87 1.34
N PRO A 43 14.13 15.51 2.40
CA PRO A 43 13.86 16.91 2.76
C PRO A 43 14.25 17.95 1.71
#